data_AF-A0A6P6F6X7-F1
#
_entry.id   AF-A0A6P6F6X7-F1
#
_cell.length_a   1.000
_cell.length_b   1.000
_cell.length_c   1.000
_cell.angle_alpha   90.00
_cell.angle_beta   90.00
_cell.angle_gamma   90.00
#
_symmetry.space_group_name_H-M   'P 1'
#
loop_
_entity.id
_entity.type
_entity.pdbx_description
1 polymer ?
#
loop_
_entity_poly.entity_id
_entity_poly.type
_entity_poly.pdbx_seq_one_letter_code
_entity_poly.pdbx_strand_id
1 'polypeptide(L)'
;MVFFSESLGIPSLRVLAQKLLELVFDYEIEKEPLLFHVFSNAGAMLYRYMVELLQTHVRFCHLHVVGAIFDSGPGDSNLVGALRALSVILRHRSAMLRLLFLVAFALVAVLFHILFAPLTGLFHTHFYDRLQDAGSHWPELYLYSRGDAVVRARDVERMVEARLGHQVLVRSVDFVSSAHVSHLLDYPTYYASLCVDFMHNCVQ
;
A
#
# COMPACT_ATOMS: atom_id res chain seq x y z
N MET A 1 -11.92 -10.23 -3.24
CA MET A 1 -12.45 -9.38 -4.34
C MET A 1 -11.51 -8.24 -4.74
N VAL A 2 -10.55 -7.83 -3.89
CA VAL A 2 -9.58 -6.75 -4.19
C VAL A 2 -8.56 -7.13 -5.28
N PHE A 3 -8.01 -8.36 -5.25
CA PHE A 3 -7.03 -8.82 -6.25
C PHE A 3 -7.51 -8.81 -7.70
N PHE A 4 -8.76 -9.21 -7.95
CA PHE A 4 -9.35 -9.17 -9.30
C PHE A 4 -9.66 -7.75 -9.79
N SER A 5 -9.72 -6.81 -8.85
CA SER A 5 -10.14 -5.44 -9.14
C SER A 5 -8.94 -4.52 -9.42
N GLU A 6 -7.72 -4.91 -9.04
CA GLU A 6 -6.50 -4.24 -9.53
C GLU A 6 -6.40 -4.30 -11.06
N SER A 7 -6.67 -5.47 -11.65
CA SER A 7 -6.59 -5.69 -13.10
C SER A 7 -7.70 -5.05 -13.92
N LEU A 8 -8.68 -4.40 -13.28
CA LEU A 8 -9.72 -3.62 -13.96
C LEU A 8 -9.65 -2.14 -13.60
N GLY A 9 -8.79 -1.77 -12.63
CA GLY A 9 -8.92 -0.55 -11.87
C GLY A 9 -10.20 -0.60 -11.06
N ILE A 10 -10.22 -0.09 -9.84
CA ILE A 10 -11.50 0.10 -9.15
C ILE A 10 -11.87 1.57 -9.33
N PRO A 11 -12.77 1.94 -10.26
CA PRO A 11 -13.37 3.26 -10.26
C PRO A 11 -13.87 3.63 -8.86
N SER A 12 -14.35 2.66 -8.08
CA SER A 12 -14.79 2.90 -6.70
C SER A 12 -13.65 3.28 -5.73
N LEU A 13 -12.42 2.79 -5.90
CA LEU A 13 -11.28 3.25 -5.08
C LEU A 13 -10.83 4.65 -5.46
N ARG A 14 -10.85 5.00 -6.75
CA ARG A 14 -10.57 6.38 -7.18
C ARG A 14 -11.63 7.34 -6.64
N VAL A 15 -12.91 6.95 -6.70
CA VAL A 15 -14.01 7.72 -6.09
C VAL A 15 -13.83 7.82 -4.58
N LEU A 16 -13.41 6.75 -3.91
CA LEU A 16 -13.14 6.79 -2.47
C LEU A 16 -11.95 7.71 -2.13
N ALA A 17 -10.86 7.64 -2.89
CA ALA A 17 -9.71 8.54 -2.76
C ALA A 17 -10.13 10.00 -2.92
N GLN A 18 -10.95 10.29 -3.93
CA GLN A 18 -11.50 11.63 -4.14
C GLN A 18 -12.35 12.07 -2.95
N LYS A 19 -13.29 11.25 -2.48
CA LYS A 19 -14.12 11.57 -1.31
C LYS A 19 -13.30 11.84 -0.06
N LEU A 20 -12.24 11.07 0.18
CA LEU A 20 -11.34 11.30 1.32
C LEU A 20 -10.58 12.62 1.21
N LEU A 21 -10.13 12.99 0.02
CA LEU A 21 -9.52 14.32 -0.20
C LEU A 21 -10.54 15.45 -0.08
N GLU A 22 -11.79 15.23 -0.51
CA GLU A 22 -12.88 16.20 -0.34
C GLU A 22 -13.20 16.47 1.13
N LEU A 23 -13.11 15.46 2.00
CA LEU A 23 -13.29 15.64 3.45
C LEU A 23 -12.34 16.69 4.03
N VAL A 24 -11.12 16.82 3.51
CA VAL A 24 -10.16 17.84 3.99
C VAL A 24 -10.74 19.25 3.83
N PHE A 25 -11.50 19.50 2.75
CA PHE A 25 -12.21 20.76 2.51
C PHE A 25 -13.48 20.86 3.36
N ASP A 26 -14.22 19.77 3.50
CA ASP A 26 -15.46 19.75 4.29
C ASP A 26 -15.19 20.06 5.77
N TYR A 27 -13.99 19.73 6.27
CA TYR A 27 -13.52 20.06 7.61
C TYR A 27 -12.72 21.37 7.69
N GLU A 28 -12.57 22.12 6.58
CA GLU A 28 -11.84 23.40 6.51
C GLU A 28 -10.37 23.31 6.97
N ILE A 29 -9.70 22.18 6.67
CA ILE A 29 -8.30 21.92 7.03
C ILE A 29 -7.38 21.81 5.79
N GLU A 30 -7.80 22.32 4.64
CA GLU A 30 -7.04 22.22 3.37
C GLU A 30 -5.70 22.97 3.38
N LYS A 31 -5.51 23.87 4.35
CA LYS A 31 -4.26 24.62 4.57
C LYS A 31 -3.32 23.94 5.58
N GLU A 32 -3.83 22.97 6.33
CA GLU A 32 -3.05 22.27 7.35
C GLU A 32 -2.09 21.25 6.70
N PRO A 33 -0.94 20.97 7.33
CA PRO A 33 -0.02 19.95 6.84
C PRO A 33 -0.67 18.56 6.89
N LEU A 34 -0.70 17.89 5.74
CA LEU A 34 -1.26 16.54 5.59
C LEU A 34 -0.17 15.48 5.63
N LEU A 35 -0.34 14.52 6.53
CA LEU A 35 0.49 13.32 6.60
C LEU A 35 -0.37 12.10 6.26
N PHE A 36 0.10 11.27 5.35
CA PHE A 36 -0.53 9.98 5.09
C PHE A 36 0.06 8.89 5.97
N HIS A 37 -0.78 8.10 6.63
CA HIS A 37 -0.38 6.86 7.27
C HIS A 37 -1.10 5.68 6.62
N VAL A 38 -0.34 4.93 5.84
CA VAL A 38 -0.82 3.97 4.85
C VAL A 38 -0.57 2.56 5.33
N PHE A 39 -1.63 1.78 5.52
CA PHE A 39 -1.54 0.41 6.02
C PHE A 39 -1.75 -0.62 4.91
N SER A 40 -0.84 -1.59 4.82
CA SER A 40 -0.91 -2.72 3.90
C SER A 40 -1.03 -2.32 2.41
N ASN A 41 -1.21 -3.31 1.53
CA ASN A 41 -1.32 -3.08 0.09
C ASN A 41 -2.63 -2.40 -0.31
N ALA A 42 -3.73 -2.66 0.43
CA ALA A 42 -5.00 -1.98 0.16
C ALA A 42 -4.90 -0.46 0.43
N GLY A 43 -4.24 -0.07 1.53
CA GLY A 43 -3.94 1.33 1.81
C GLY A 43 -3.03 1.92 0.73
N ALA A 44 -1.96 1.20 0.35
CA ALA A 44 -1.04 1.67 -0.69
C ALA A 44 -1.73 1.89 -2.05
N MET A 45 -2.64 0.99 -2.42
CA MET A 45 -3.45 1.14 -3.64
C MET A 45 -4.34 2.38 -3.60
N LEU A 46 -4.99 2.64 -2.47
CA LEU A 46 -5.80 3.84 -2.28
C LEU A 46 -4.93 5.11 -2.32
N TYR A 47 -3.82 5.10 -1.59
CA TYR A 47 -2.83 6.18 -1.57
C TYR A 47 -2.33 6.52 -2.98
N ARG A 48 -2.05 5.51 -3.82
CA ARG A 48 -1.67 5.73 -5.22
C ARG A 48 -2.69 6.59 -5.98
N TYR A 49 -3.98 6.32 -5.81
CA TYR A 49 -5.03 7.15 -6.42
C TYR A 49 -5.08 8.56 -5.82
N MET A 50 -4.83 8.70 -4.51
CA MET A 50 -4.76 10.01 -3.86
C MET A 50 -3.60 10.84 -4.42
N VAL A 51 -2.41 10.27 -4.59
CA VAL A 51 -1.26 10.95 -5.22
C VAL A 51 -1.57 11.37 -6.65
N GLU A 52 -2.18 10.48 -7.44
CA GLU A 52 -2.60 10.80 -8.81
C GLU A 52 -3.59 11.98 -8.84
N LEU A 53 -4.56 12.02 -7.92
CA LEU A 53 -5.53 13.11 -7.79
C LEU A 53 -4.89 14.43 -7.33
N LEU A 54 -3.96 14.37 -6.37
CA LEU A 54 -3.19 15.52 -5.90
C LEU A 54 -2.39 16.18 -7.03
N GLN A 55 -1.90 15.39 -7.98
CA GLN A 55 -1.10 15.89 -9.11
C GLN A 55 -1.94 16.37 -10.29
N THR A 56 -3.08 15.72 -10.56
CA THR A 56 -3.84 15.93 -11.80
C THR A 56 -5.07 16.82 -11.61
N HIS A 57 -5.61 16.91 -10.39
CA HIS A 57 -6.86 17.61 -10.15
C HIS A 57 -6.58 18.99 -9.53
N VAL A 58 -7.00 20.06 -10.24
CA VAL A 58 -6.79 21.47 -9.82
C VAL A 58 -7.32 21.80 -8.41
N ARG A 59 -8.33 21.06 -7.96
CA ARG A 59 -8.91 21.22 -6.62
C ARG A 59 -7.99 20.68 -5.53
N PHE A 60 -7.15 19.68 -5.81
CA PHE A 60 -6.34 19.03 -4.77
C PHE A 60 -4.86 19.42 -4.83
N CYS A 61 -4.41 20.04 -5.91
CA CYS A 61 -2.99 20.37 -6.11
C CYS A 61 -2.41 21.39 -5.11
N HIS A 62 -3.25 22.07 -4.33
CA HIS A 62 -2.81 23.01 -3.31
C HIS A 62 -2.75 22.39 -1.90
N LEU A 63 -3.14 21.13 -1.74
CA LEU A 63 -3.04 20.44 -0.45
C LEU A 63 -1.57 20.25 -0.07
N HIS A 64 -1.21 20.66 1.14
CA HIS A 64 0.17 20.62 1.61
C HIS A 64 0.50 19.25 2.23
N VAL A 65 0.96 18.31 1.39
CA VAL A 65 1.39 16.99 1.86
C VAL A 65 2.83 17.07 2.36
N VAL A 66 3.03 16.79 3.65
CA VAL A 66 4.34 16.90 4.32
C VAL A 66 5.09 15.57 4.41
N GLY A 67 4.40 14.44 4.23
CA GLY A 67 5.04 13.13 4.23
C GLY A 67 4.06 11.96 4.19
N ALA A 68 4.62 10.75 4.01
CA ALA A 68 3.85 9.51 4.04
C ALA A 68 4.57 8.42 4.85
N ILE A 69 3.84 7.74 5.73
CA ILE A 69 4.27 6.54 6.45
C ILE A 69 3.59 5.35 5.81
N PHE A 70 4.34 4.31 5.46
CA PHE A 70 3.84 3.03 5.01
C PHE A 70 4.10 1.98 6.07
N ASP A 71 3.03 1.34 6.56
CA ASP A 71 3.07 0.24 7.50
C ASP A 71 2.73 -1.06 6.77
N SER A 72 3.66 -2.01 6.79
CA SER A 72 3.50 -3.34 6.20
C SER A 72 3.16 -3.32 4.70
N GLY A 73 3.74 -2.37 3.96
CA GLY A 73 3.54 -2.19 2.53
C GLY A 73 4.47 -1.14 1.95
N PRO A 74 4.45 -0.91 0.63
CA PRO A 74 3.75 -1.71 -0.39
C PRO A 74 4.54 -2.98 -0.73
N GLY A 75 3.83 -4.05 -1.07
CA GLY A 75 4.39 -5.27 -1.62
C GLY A 75 3.91 -5.53 -3.05
N ASP A 76 4.74 -6.18 -3.85
CA ASP A 76 4.38 -6.65 -5.19
C ASP A 76 3.27 -7.72 -5.10
N SER A 77 2.03 -7.29 -5.29
CA SER A 77 0.79 -8.08 -5.18
C SER A 77 0.60 -9.04 -6.36
N ASN A 78 1.58 -9.90 -6.62
CA ASN A 78 1.40 -11.02 -7.54
C ASN A 78 0.46 -12.09 -6.94
N LEU A 79 0.00 -13.02 -7.77
CA LEU A 79 -0.86 -14.15 -7.37
C LEU A 79 -0.28 -14.96 -6.18
N VAL A 80 1.05 -14.96 -6.03
CA VAL A 80 1.77 -15.59 -4.91
C VAL A 80 1.58 -14.80 -3.61
N GLY A 81 1.50 -13.47 -3.65
CA GLY A 81 1.11 -12.63 -2.52
C GLY A 81 -0.33 -12.88 -2.06
N ALA A 82 -1.26 -13.01 -3.01
CA ALA A 82 -2.66 -13.35 -2.73
C ALA A 82 -2.82 -14.71 -2.03
N LEU A 83 -2.13 -15.73 -2.57
CA LEU A 83 -2.11 -17.07 -1.98
C LEU A 83 -1.48 -17.06 -0.58
N ARG A 84 -0.43 -16.26 -0.35
CA ARG A 84 0.16 -16.09 0.98
C ARG A 84 -0.81 -15.46 1.96
N ALA A 85 -1.46 -14.36 1.61
CA ALA A 85 -2.47 -13.73 2.44
C ALA A 85 -3.61 -14.71 2.81
N LEU A 86 -4.11 -15.45 1.81
CA LEU A 86 -5.12 -16.49 2.03
C LEU A 86 -4.61 -17.62 2.93
N SER A 87 -3.35 -18.05 2.76
CA SER A 87 -2.75 -19.09 3.60
C SER A 87 -2.64 -18.67 5.08
N VAL A 88 -2.37 -17.39 5.35
CA VAL A 88 -2.34 -16.82 6.69
C VAL A 88 -3.73 -16.81 7.31
N ILE A 89 -4.75 -16.39 6.55
CA ILE A 89 -6.16 -16.42 6.99
C ILE A 89 -6.60 -17.85 7.33
N LEU A 90 -6.19 -18.82 6.51
CA LEU A 90 -6.54 -20.24 6.67
C LEU A 90 -5.62 -20.99 7.65
N ARG A 91 -4.73 -20.31 8.38
CA ARG A 91 -3.72 -20.95 9.25
C ARG A 91 -4.32 -21.92 10.28
N HIS A 92 -5.50 -21.59 10.82
CA HIS A 92 -6.18 -22.38 11.85
C HIS A 92 -7.17 -23.42 11.28
N ARG A 93 -7.18 -23.66 9.96
CA ARG A 93 -8.04 -24.66 9.30
C ARG A 93 -7.29 -25.96 9.08
N SER A 94 -8.02 -27.07 8.96
CA SER A 94 -7.42 -28.38 8.67
C SER A 94 -6.65 -28.34 7.35
N ALA A 95 -5.56 -29.11 7.26
CA ALA A 95 -4.67 -29.07 6.09
C ALA A 95 -5.42 -29.35 4.77
N MET A 96 -6.39 -30.27 4.79
CA MET A 96 -7.25 -30.57 3.64
C MET A 96 -8.10 -29.38 3.21
N LEU A 97 -8.78 -28.72 4.16
CA LEU A 97 -9.60 -27.53 3.85
C LEU A 97 -8.73 -26.38 3.36
N ARG A 98 -7.58 -26.15 3.99
CA ARG A 98 -6.63 -25.12 3.56
C ARG A 98 -6.16 -25.37 2.14
N LEU A 99 -5.78 -26.61 1.80
CA LEU A 99 -5.38 -26.96 0.44
C LEU A 99 -6.53 -26.78 -0.56
N LEU A 100 -7.73 -27.23 -0.23
CA LEU A 100 -8.91 -27.09 -1.08
C LEU A 100 -9.21 -25.62 -1.40
N PHE A 101 -9.20 -24.74 -0.40
CA PHE A 101 -9.43 -23.31 -0.61
C PHE A 101 -8.31 -22.63 -1.41
N LEU A 102 -7.05 -23.01 -1.17
CA LEU A 102 -5.92 -22.47 -1.94
C LEU A 102 -5.99 -22.90 -3.41
N VAL A 103 -6.29 -24.17 -3.68
CA VAL A 103 -6.45 -24.69 -5.05
C VAL A 103 -7.66 -24.05 -5.74
N ALA A 104 -8.80 -23.97 -5.06
CA ALA A 104 -9.99 -23.30 -5.59
C ALA A 104 -9.71 -21.83 -5.92
N PHE A 105 -9.03 -21.11 -5.02
CA PHE A 105 -8.63 -19.71 -5.27
C PHE A 105 -7.68 -19.60 -6.46
N ALA A 106 -6.66 -20.47 -6.55
CA ALA A 106 -5.72 -20.48 -7.67
C ALA A 106 -6.43 -20.77 -9.01
N LEU A 107 -7.34 -21.74 -9.06
CA LEU A 107 -8.12 -22.07 -10.25
C LEU A 107 -9.00 -20.90 -10.69
N VAL A 108 -9.72 -20.28 -9.76
CA VAL A 108 -10.52 -19.08 -10.06
C VAL A 108 -9.62 -17.95 -10.54
N ALA A 109 -8.46 -17.75 -9.92
CA ALA A 109 -7.54 -16.69 -10.29
C ALA A 109 -6.95 -16.88 -11.69
N VAL A 110 -6.56 -18.11 -12.04
CA VAL A 110 -6.07 -18.48 -13.37
C VAL A 110 -7.17 -18.36 -14.41
N LEU A 111 -8.38 -18.86 -14.11
CA LEU A 111 -9.53 -18.74 -15.02
C LEU A 111 -9.85 -17.27 -15.32
N PHE A 112 -9.88 -16.42 -14.30
CA PHE A 112 -10.11 -15.00 -14.45
C PHE A 112 -8.96 -14.34 -15.23
N HIS A 113 -7.72 -14.70 -14.95
CA HIS A 113 -6.57 -14.18 -15.71
C HIS A 113 -6.66 -14.56 -17.19
N ILE A 114 -6.96 -15.82 -17.53
CA ILE A 114 -7.08 -16.26 -18.94
C ILE A 114 -8.27 -15.58 -19.62
N LEU A 115 -9.40 -15.44 -18.94
CA LEU A 115 -10.63 -14.87 -19.50
C LEU A 115 -10.54 -13.36 -19.71
N PHE A 116 -9.84 -12.65 -18.83
CA PHE A 116 -9.75 -11.18 -18.86
C PHE A 116 -8.37 -10.65 -19.29
N ALA A 117 -7.32 -11.48 -19.41
CA ALA A 117 -5.97 -11.11 -19.85
C ALA A 117 -5.93 -10.14 -21.04
N PRO A 118 -6.63 -10.39 -22.17
CA PRO A 118 -6.57 -9.49 -23.33
C PRO A 118 -7.21 -8.11 -23.09
N LEU A 119 -8.12 -7.99 -22.10
CA LEU A 119 -8.67 -6.69 -21.67
C LEU A 119 -7.77 -6.00 -20.63
N THR A 120 -7.14 -6.76 -19.74
CA THR A 120 -6.32 -6.21 -18.64
C THR A 120 -4.90 -5.82 -19.06
N GLY A 121 -4.34 -6.44 -20.10
CA GLY A 121 -2.97 -6.18 -20.58
C GLY A 121 -2.77 -4.84 -21.30
N LEU A 122 -3.86 -4.14 -21.67
CA LEU A 122 -3.80 -2.82 -22.32
C LEU A 122 -3.82 -1.63 -21.35
N PHE A 123 -4.15 -1.87 -20.06
CA PHE A 123 -4.47 -0.78 -19.12
C PHE A 123 -3.76 -0.84 -17.76
N HIS A 124 -2.99 -1.90 -17.46
CA HIS A 124 -2.51 -2.14 -16.09
C HIS A 124 -1.00 -2.22 -15.95
N THR A 125 -0.39 -1.08 -15.63
CA THR A 125 0.78 -1.06 -14.72
C THR A 125 0.30 -1.43 -13.32
N HIS A 126 0.97 -2.35 -12.62
CA HIS A 126 0.57 -2.69 -11.24
C HIS A 126 0.61 -1.44 -10.36
N PHE A 127 -0.26 -1.35 -9.34
CA PHE A 127 -0.23 -0.20 -8.42
C PHE A 127 1.15 -0.02 -7.79
N TYR A 128 1.86 -1.14 -7.59
CA TYR A 128 3.22 -1.21 -7.11
C TYR A 128 4.18 -0.44 -8.04
N ASP A 129 4.22 -0.78 -9.33
CA ASP A 129 5.05 -0.08 -10.33
C ASP A 129 4.73 1.42 -10.38
N ARG A 130 3.44 1.76 -10.33
CA ARG A 130 2.98 3.15 -10.34
C ARG A 130 3.36 3.93 -9.09
N LEU A 131 3.51 3.26 -7.95
CA LEU A 131 4.00 3.87 -6.72
C LEU A 131 5.52 4.07 -6.77
N GLN A 132 6.27 3.16 -7.40
CA GLN A 132 7.70 3.35 -7.61
C GLN A 132 7.96 4.64 -8.39
N ASP A 133 7.20 4.85 -9.46
CA ASP A 133 7.29 6.02 -10.34
C ASP A 133 6.35 7.17 -9.97
N ALA A 134 5.83 7.19 -8.73
CA ALA A 134 4.94 8.26 -8.30
C ALA A 134 5.68 9.62 -8.30
N GLY A 135 5.09 10.66 -8.90
CA GLY A 135 5.69 12.01 -8.94
C GLY A 135 5.67 12.76 -7.60
N SER A 136 5.39 12.08 -6.48
CA SER A 136 5.46 12.67 -5.14
C SER A 136 6.92 12.80 -4.71
N HIS A 137 7.28 13.92 -4.08
CA HIS A 137 8.65 14.18 -3.62
C HIS A 137 8.74 14.48 -2.12
N TRP A 138 7.64 14.35 -1.38
CA TRP A 138 7.66 14.49 0.08
C TRP A 138 8.36 13.30 0.74
N PRO A 139 8.90 13.47 1.96
CA PRO A 139 9.54 12.40 2.70
C PRO A 139 8.64 11.18 2.90
N GLU A 140 9.24 9.99 2.91
CA GLU A 140 8.57 8.69 3.07
C GLU A 140 9.23 7.85 4.19
N LEU A 141 8.43 7.23 5.04
CA LEU A 141 8.87 6.28 6.07
C LEU A 141 8.25 4.90 5.81
N TYR A 142 9.08 3.88 5.66
CA TYR A 142 8.65 2.48 5.49
C TYR A 142 8.89 1.67 6.75
N LEU A 143 7.81 1.21 7.37
CA LEU A 143 7.79 0.32 8.53
C LEU A 143 7.40 -1.07 8.03
N TYR A 144 8.32 -2.03 8.14
CA TYR A 144 8.11 -3.38 7.63
C TYR A 144 8.77 -4.42 8.51
N SER A 145 8.58 -5.71 8.22
CA SER A 145 9.18 -6.80 8.98
C SER A 145 9.54 -7.97 8.07
N ARG A 146 10.73 -8.55 8.24
CA ARG A 146 11.05 -9.88 7.68
C ARG A 146 10.12 -10.99 8.20
N GLY A 147 9.49 -10.79 9.35
CA GLY A 147 8.47 -11.66 9.93
C GLY A 147 7.07 -11.51 9.31
N ASP A 148 6.88 -10.55 8.41
CA ASP A 148 5.61 -10.37 7.71
C ASP A 148 5.40 -11.49 6.67
N ALA A 149 4.37 -12.31 6.92
CA ALA A 149 4.01 -13.44 6.06
C ALA A 149 3.17 -13.03 4.83
N VAL A 150 2.66 -11.80 4.80
CA VAL A 150 1.78 -11.26 3.77
C VAL A 150 2.60 -10.46 2.76
N VAL A 151 3.26 -9.39 3.21
CA VAL A 151 4.15 -8.55 2.38
C VAL A 151 5.60 -8.91 2.70
N ARG A 152 6.40 -9.25 1.68
CA ARG A 152 7.80 -9.58 1.92
C ARG A 152 8.61 -8.31 2.12
N ALA A 153 9.51 -8.32 3.09
CA ALA A 153 10.53 -7.30 3.31
C ALA A 153 11.23 -6.86 2.00
N ARG A 154 11.66 -7.82 1.19
CA ARG A 154 12.33 -7.55 -0.10
C ARG A 154 11.50 -6.72 -1.09
N ASP A 155 10.17 -6.81 -1.00
CA ASP A 155 9.30 -6.05 -1.88
C ASP A 155 9.27 -4.59 -1.39
N VAL A 156 9.15 -4.35 -0.08
CA VAL A 156 9.28 -3.00 0.50
C VAL A 156 10.68 -2.40 0.24
N GLU A 157 11.74 -3.19 0.36
CA GLU A 157 13.13 -2.74 0.12
C GLU A 157 13.33 -2.26 -1.33
N ARG A 158 12.76 -2.96 -2.31
CA ARG A 158 12.78 -2.51 -3.73
C ARG A 158 12.00 -1.22 -3.94
N MET A 159 10.90 -1.01 -3.21
CA MET A 159 10.18 0.25 -3.24
C MET A 159 11.10 1.36 -2.71
N VAL A 160 11.70 1.17 -1.54
CA VAL A 160 12.66 2.13 -0.94
C VAL A 160 13.77 2.49 -1.93
N GLU A 161 14.40 1.50 -2.57
CA GLU A 161 15.44 1.72 -3.58
C GLU A 161 14.95 2.55 -4.77
N ALA A 162 13.76 2.23 -5.30
CA ALA A 162 13.18 2.98 -6.42
C ALA A 162 12.89 4.44 -6.06
N ARG A 163 12.32 4.68 -4.87
CA ARG A 163 11.99 6.03 -4.38
C ARG A 163 13.24 6.87 -4.10
N LEU A 164 14.28 6.26 -3.53
CA LEU A 164 15.61 6.88 -3.39
C LEU A 164 16.20 7.24 -4.76
N GLY A 165 16.03 6.38 -5.78
CA GLY A 165 16.43 6.66 -7.16
C GLY A 165 15.73 7.87 -7.77
N HIS A 166 14.48 8.14 -7.34
CA HIS A 166 13.70 9.33 -7.69
C HIS A 166 13.96 10.54 -6.77
N GLN A 167 15.06 10.51 -6.00
CA GLN A 167 15.50 11.60 -5.11
C GLN A 167 14.52 11.94 -3.98
N VAL A 168 13.68 10.98 -3.59
CA VAL A 168 12.76 11.12 -2.45
C VAL A 168 13.53 10.87 -1.17
N LEU A 169 13.29 11.67 -0.13
CA LEU A 169 13.85 11.40 1.19
C LEU A 169 13.15 10.19 1.81
N VAL A 170 13.84 9.05 1.87
CA VAL A 170 13.26 7.81 2.39
C VAL A 170 13.97 7.37 3.67
N ARG A 171 13.17 6.97 4.67
CA ARG A 171 13.62 6.21 5.84
C ARG A 171 12.93 4.85 5.84
N SER A 172 13.61 3.80 6.28
CA SER A 172 13.01 2.48 6.39
C SER A 172 13.46 1.76 7.67
N VAL A 173 12.58 0.96 8.25
CA VAL A 173 12.82 0.20 9.48
C VAL A 173 12.24 -1.20 9.35
N ASP A 174 13.12 -2.20 9.52
CA ASP A 174 12.75 -3.60 9.63
C ASP A 174 12.59 -4.01 11.10
N PHE A 175 11.36 -4.37 11.50
CA PHE A 175 11.02 -4.87 12.82
C PHE A 175 11.38 -6.36 13.04
N VAL A 176 11.96 -7.01 12.03
CA VAL A 176 12.55 -8.36 12.03
C VAL A 176 11.53 -9.49 12.21
N SER A 177 10.68 -9.44 13.24
CA SER A 177 9.83 -10.55 13.67
C SER A 177 8.35 -10.22 13.82
N SER A 178 7.94 -8.94 13.85
CA SER A 178 6.52 -8.60 13.97
C SER A 178 5.70 -9.11 12.78
N ALA A 179 4.44 -9.45 13.05
CA ALA A 179 3.49 -9.86 12.01
C ALA A 179 2.99 -8.66 11.17
N HIS A 180 2.30 -8.98 10.07
CA HIS A 180 1.66 -8.00 9.19
C HIS A 180 0.77 -7.03 9.98
N VAL A 181 1.00 -5.73 9.84
CA VAL A 181 0.25 -4.62 10.46
C VAL A 181 0.20 -4.74 11.99
N SER A 182 1.22 -5.37 12.58
CA SER A 182 1.30 -5.62 14.02
C SER A 182 2.48 -4.90 14.68
N HIS A 183 3.22 -4.06 13.94
CA HIS A 183 4.40 -3.34 14.46
C HIS A 183 4.10 -2.50 15.70
N LEU A 184 2.99 -1.75 15.69
CA LEU A 184 2.53 -0.99 16.85
C LEU A 184 2.14 -1.87 18.04
N LEU A 185 1.57 -3.06 17.80
CA LEU A 185 1.17 -3.98 18.85
C LEU A 185 2.38 -4.67 19.50
N ASP A 186 3.32 -5.10 18.67
CA ASP A 186 4.51 -5.84 19.12
C ASP A 186 5.57 -4.90 19.72
N TYR A 187 5.67 -3.67 19.22
CA TYR A 187 6.71 -2.69 19.59
C TYR A 187 6.15 -1.27 19.80
N PRO A 188 5.21 -1.06 20.74
CA PRO A 188 4.43 0.19 20.84
C PRO A 188 5.29 1.44 21.04
N THR A 189 6.25 1.40 21.98
CA THR A 189 7.11 2.55 22.28
C THR A 189 8.02 2.89 21.11
N TYR A 190 8.63 1.89 20.49
CA TYR A 190 9.57 2.08 19.38
C TYR A 190 8.85 2.53 18.10
N TYR A 191 7.70 1.92 17.79
CA TYR A 191 6.86 2.34 16.68
C TYR A 191 6.41 3.80 16.84
N ALA A 192 5.89 4.15 18.02
CA ALA A 192 5.43 5.51 18.29
C ALA A 192 6.57 6.53 18.17
N SER A 193 7.77 6.23 18.68
CA SER A 193 8.91 7.14 18.53
C SER A 193 9.29 7.35 17.06
N LEU A 194 9.32 6.29 16.25
CA LEU A 194 9.62 6.41 14.81
C LEU A 194 8.62 7.31 14.07
N CYS A 195 7.33 7.12 14.34
CA CYS A 195 6.28 7.94 13.73
C CYS A 195 6.35 9.40 14.19
N VAL A 196 6.53 9.64 15.50
CA VAL A 196 6.64 10.99 16.06
C VAL A 196 7.87 11.72 15.54
N ASP A 197 9.03 11.07 15.53
CA ASP A 197 10.28 11.62 15.00
C ASP A 197 10.14 11.96 13.51
N PHE A 198 9.49 11.09 12.73
CA PHE A 198 9.23 11.36 11.32
C PHE A 198 8.29 12.55 11.12
N MET A 199 7.19 12.61 11.87
CA MET A 199 6.27 13.75 11.84
C MET A 199 6.97 15.07 12.15
N HIS A 200 7.81 15.11 13.19
CA HIS A 200 8.59 16.30 13.52
C HIS A 200 9.54 16.73 12.41
N ASN A 201 10.20 15.78 11.75
CA ASN A 201 11.11 16.08 10.63
C ASN A 201 10.39 16.55 9.37
N CYS A 202 9.10 16.19 9.19
CA CYS A 202 8.31 16.61 8.03
C CYS A 202 7.79 18.05 8.11
N VAL A 203 7.69 18.62 9.31
CA VAL A 203 7.07 19.95 9.54
C VAL A 203 8.08 21.04 9.92
N GLN A 204 9.37 20.71 9.94
CA GLN A 204 10.48 21.66 10.11
C GLN A 204 10.82 22.33 8.77
#